data_AF-A0A9P7C352-F1
#
_entry.id   AF-A0A9P7C352-F1
#
_cell.length_a   1.000
_cell.length_b   1.000
_cell.length_c   1.000
_cell.angle_alpha   90.00
_cell.angle_beta   90.00
_cell.angle_gamma   90.00
#
_symmetry.space_group_name_H-M   'P 1'
#
loop_
_entity.id
_entity.type
_entity.pdbx_description
1 polymer ?
#
loop_
_entity_poly.entity_id
_entity_poly.type
_entity_poly.pdbx_seq_one_letter_code
_entity_poly.pdbx_strand_id
1 'polypeptide(L)'
;MRPPSAWSTVGTPAMVTTKSTTATSHTILGAISAMGVVDIELRVAEKPKHRKIESGRKRKQTSDTKRAKGTTTGHYLNFIRKSLDEMDKNPLMDCFFIVMDNAPIHTHTDIDELVTSRGYGSIYIPPYSSELNPIEQFWSVVKNKVKRGTFSDNEDLKTRMAEACNNVPVHHLKAFIQHSCNQFDKCRNKEPI
;
A
#
# COMPACT_ATOMS: atom_id res chain seq x y z
N MET A 1 11.14 -4.85 -9.95
CA MET A 1 12.35 -5.62 -9.52
C MET A 1 13.54 -4.91 -10.12
N ARG A 2 14.70 -4.77 -9.43
CA ARG A 2 15.91 -4.38 -10.18
C ARG A 2 16.17 -5.50 -11.19
N PRO A 3 16.44 -5.19 -12.47
CA PRO A 3 16.86 -6.21 -13.40
C PRO A 3 18.07 -6.92 -12.81
N PRO A 4 18.12 -8.26 -12.84
CA PRO A 4 19.32 -8.97 -12.49
C PRO A 4 20.46 -8.45 -13.38
N SER A 5 21.52 -7.93 -12.77
CA SER A 5 22.73 -7.54 -13.48
C SER A 5 23.74 -8.67 -13.39
N ALA A 6 24.27 -9.11 -14.53
CA ALA A 6 25.46 -9.95 -14.58
C ALA A 6 26.56 -9.24 -15.36
N TRP A 7 27.79 -9.54 -14.98
CA TRP A 7 28.98 -9.17 -15.72
C TRP A 7 29.37 -10.35 -16.62
N SER A 8 29.78 -10.07 -17.84
CA SER A 8 30.36 -11.05 -18.76
C SER A 8 31.64 -10.51 -19.38
N THR A 9 32.48 -11.40 -19.90
CA THR A 9 33.65 -11.00 -20.66
C THR A 9 33.22 -10.36 -21.98
N VAL A 10 34.02 -9.42 -22.50
CA VAL A 10 33.76 -8.73 -23.77
C VAL A 10 33.56 -9.76 -24.88
N GLY A 11 32.45 -9.64 -25.62
CA GLY A 11 32.08 -10.57 -26.70
C GLY A 11 31.23 -11.77 -26.25
N THR A 12 30.92 -11.92 -24.97
CA THR A 12 30.01 -12.96 -24.46
C THR A 12 28.74 -12.37 -23.84
N PRO A 13 27.57 -13.01 -24.03
CA PRO A 13 26.33 -12.53 -23.44
C PRO A 13 26.33 -12.71 -21.91
N ALA A 14 25.91 -11.68 -21.19
CA ALA A 14 25.64 -11.78 -19.76
C ALA A 14 24.39 -12.63 -19.53
N MET A 15 24.59 -13.83 -18.97
CA MET A 15 23.52 -14.76 -18.66
C MET A 15 23.10 -14.61 -17.20
N VAL A 16 21.81 -14.41 -16.94
CA VAL A 16 21.25 -14.45 -15.59
C VAL A 16 20.10 -15.43 -15.51
N THR A 17 20.21 -16.38 -14.58
CA THR A 17 19.09 -17.25 -14.21
C THR A 17 18.17 -16.51 -13.25
N THR A 18 16.94 -16.21 -13.68
CA THR A 18 15.88 -15.72 -12.79
C THR A 18 14.96 -16.85 -12.39
N LYS A 19 14.71 -16.99 -11.08
CA LYS A 19 13.62 -17.87 -10.60
C LYS A 19 12.28 -17.29 -11.07
N SER A 20 11.34 -18.17 -11.47
CA SER A 20 9.98 -17.79 -11.85
C SER A 20 9.30 -16.96 -10.75
N THR A 21 8.61 -15.89 -11.14
CA THR A 21 8.06 -14.84 -10.27
C THR A 21 6.66 -15.16 -9.73
N THR A 22 6.19 -16.40 -9.83
CA THR A 22 4.90 -16.81 -9.24
C THR A 22 5.02 -16.87 -7.72
N ALA A 23 4.97 -15.69 -7.10
CA ALA A 23 4.99 -15.49 -5.65
C ALA A 23 3.60 -15.04 -5.18
N THR A 24 3.33 -15.28 -3.89
CA THR A 24 2.08 -14.80 -3.28
C THR A 24 2.18 -13.29 -3.06
N SER A 25 1.31 -12.54 -3.73
CA SER A 25 1.20 -11.08 -3.52
C SER A 25 0.49 -10.77 -2.21
N HIS A 26 1.00 -9.78 -1.49
CA HIS A 26 0.41 -9.25 -0.26
C HIS A 26 -0.07 -7.81 -0.51
N THR A 27 -1.20 -7.44 0.07
CA THR A 27 -1.70 -6.07 0.05
C THR A 27 -1.41 -5.42 1.39
N ILE A 28 -0.97 -4.17 1.38
CA ILE A 28 -0.67 -3.44 2.60
C ILE A 28 -1.47 -2.15 2.54
N LEU A 29 -2.13 -1.84 3.65
CA LEU A 29 -2.74 -0.54 3.91
C LEU A 29 -1.88 0.17 4.94
N GLY A 30 -1.73 1.48 4.80
CA GLY A 30 -0.98 2.26 5.77
C GLY A 30 -1.45 3.70 5.81
N ALA A 31 -1.27 4.32 6.97
CA ALA A 31 -1.56 5.71 7.25
C ALA A 31 -0.35 6.32 7.97
N ILE A 32 0.09 7.49 7.53
CA ILE A 32 1.22 8.21 8.11
C ILE A 32 0.83 9.65 8.41
N SER A 33 1.53 10.26 9.36
CA SER A 33 1.39 11.66 9.72
C SER A 33 2.77 12.29 9.97
N ALA A 34 2.80 13.62 10.11
CA ALA A 34 4.02 14.34 10.51
C ALA A 34 4.50 13.96 11.93
N MET A 35 3.65 13.32 12.73
CA MET A 35 3.98 12.86 14.08
C MET A 35 4.54 11.44 14.10
N GLY A 36 4.21 10.62 13.11
CA GLY A 36 4.53 9.20 13.12
C GLY A 36 3.70 8.38 12.14
N VAL A 37 3.99 7.09 12.08
CA VAL A 37 3.12 6.10 11.44
C VAL A 37 1.88 5.93 12.31
N VAL A 38 0.69 6.01 11.72
CA VAL A 38 -0.60 5.90 12.43
C VAL A 38 -1.04 4.44 12.49
N ASP A 39 -1.13 3.77 11.36
CA ASP A 39 -1.52 2.36 11.27
C ASP A 39 -0.92 1.71 10.03
N ILE A 40 -0.61 0.41 10.11
CA ILE A 40 -0.14 -0.42 8.99
C ILE A 40 -0.78 -1.81 9.10
N GLU A 41 -1.61 -2.16 8.12
CA GLU A 41 -2.27 -3.47 8.03
C GLU A 41 -1.72 -4.27 6.84
N LEU A 42 -1.08 -5.41 7.12
CA LEU A 42 -0.69 -6.40 6.10
C LEU A 42 -1.83 -7.41 5.88
N ARG A 43 -2.26 -7.55 4.64
CA ARG A 43 -3.28 -8.49 4.20
C ARG A 43 -2.70 -9.51 3.21
N VAL A 44 -2.97 -10.79 3.47
CA VAL A 44 -2.63 -11.89 2.58
C VAL A 44 -3.86 -12.21 1.73
N ALA A 45 -3.71 -12.26 0.41
CA ALA A 45 -4.83 -12.63 -0.46
C ALA A 45 -5.23 -14.10 -0.24
N GLU A 46 -6.53 -14.37 -0.06
CA GLU A 46 -7.03 -15.74 0.05
C GLU A 46 -6.87 -16.46 -1.29
N LYS A 47 -6.22 -17.63 -1.27
CA LYS A 47 -6.07 -18.47 -2.48
C LYS A 47 -7.45 -19.03 -2.88
N PRO A 48 -7.79 -19.03 -4.18
CA PRO A 48 -9.02 -19.66 -4.63
C PRO A 48 -8.93 -21.17 -4.38
N LYS A 49 -9.97 -21.75 -3.75
CA LYS A 49 -10.07 -23.20 -3.56
C LYS A 49 -10.34 -23.87 -4.91
N HIS A 50 -9.37 -24.62 -5.44
CA HIS A 50 -9.62 -25.48 -6.60
C HIS A 50 -10.58 -26.61 -6.20
N ARG A 51 -11.75 -26.72 -6.84
CA ARG A 51 -12.58 -27.94 -6.78
C ARG A 51 -12.22 -28.82 -7.97
N LYS A 52 -11.93 -30.11 -7.72
CA LYS A 52 -11.93 -31.13 -8.79
C LYS A 52 -13.35 -31.21 -9.33
N ILE A 53 -13.53 -30.96 -10.62
CA ILE A 53 -14.79 -31.20 -11.31
C ILE A 53 -14.80 -32.69 -11.63
N GLU A 54 -15.60 -33.45 -10.87
CA GLU A 54 -15.89 -34.84 -11.22
C GLU A 54 -16.92 -34.85 -12.37
N SER A 55 -16.66 -35.69 -13.37
CA SER A 55 -17.34 -35.72 -14.65
C SER A 55 -18.83 -36.03 -14.52
N GLY A 56 -19.69 -35.06 -14.81
CA GLY A 56 -21.14 -35.27 -14.94
C GLY A 56 -21.80 -34.15 -15.75
N ARG A 57 -22.36 -34.51 -16.92
CA ARG A 57 -23.12 -33.61 -17.81
C ARG A 57 -24.40 -33.09 -17.13
N LYS A 58 -24.56 -31.76 -16.98
CA LYS A 58 -25.70 -30.93 -17.47
C LYS A 58 -25.81 -29.57 -16.77
N ARG A 59 -26.24 -28.59 -17.59
CA ARG A 59 -26.78 -27.24 -17.31
C ARG A 59 -25.82 -26.13 -16.87
N LYS A 60 -25.83 -25.06 -17.67
CA LYS A 60 -25.22 -23.75 -17.46
C LYS A 60 -25.89 -23.04 -16.28
N GLN A 61 -25.52 -23.41 -15.05
CA GLN A 61 -25.58 -22.50 -13.91
C GLN A 61 -24.27 -21.71 -13.93
N THR A 62 -24.34 -20.39 -14.03
CA THR A 62 -23.22 -19.51 -13.73
C THR A 62 -22.88 -19.67 -12.25
N SER A 63 -22.07 -20.69 -11.97
CA SER A 63 -21.51 -20.90 -10.65
C SER A 63 -20.57 -19.74 -10.37
N ASP A 64 -20.91 -18.94 -9.37
CA ASP A 64 -20.07 -17.88 -8.84
C ASP A 64 -18.74 -18.50 -8.42
N THR A 65 -17.78 -18.39 -9.33
CA THR A 65 -16.42 -18.86 -9.12
C THR A 65 -15.86 -17.89 -8.09
N LYS A 66 -15.67 -18.32 -6.83
CA LYS A 66 -15.00 -17.49 -5.81
C LYS A 66 -13.56 -17.22 -6.28
N ARG A 67 -13.39 -16.13 -7.04
CA ARG A 67 -12.10 -15.54 -7.38
C ARG A 67 -11.43 -15.10 -6.08
N ALA A 68 -10.10 -15.11 -6.05
CA ALA A 68 -9.34 -14.45 -4.99
C ALA A 68 -9.89 -13.02 -4.86
N LYS A 69 -10.54 -12.70 -3.74
CA LYS A 69 -11.09 -11.37 -3.52
C LYS A 69 -9.93 -10.46 -3.12
N GLY A 70 -9.68 -9.43 -3.93
CA GLY A 70 -8.76 -8.36 -3.58
C GLY A 70 -9.27 -7.53 -2.40
N THR A 71 -8.61 -6.41 -2.12
CA THR A 71 -9.11 -5.45 -1.13
C THR A 71 -10.43 -4.87 -1.60
N THR A 72 -11.44 -4.94 -0.73
CA THR A 72 -12.77 -4.38 -0.98
C THR A 72 -12.93 -3.11 -0.16
N THR A 73 -13.93 -2.31 -0.48
CA THR A 73 -14.31 -1.13 0.31
C THR A 73 -14.52 -1.47 1.79
N GLY A 74 -15.14 -2.61 2.11
CA GLY A 74 -15.32 -3.04 3.51
C GLY A 74 -14.00 -3.32 4.25
N HIS A 75 -12.99 -3.86 3.55
CA HIS A 75 -11.65 -4.02 4.15
C HIS A 75 -11.01 -2.67 4.43
N TYR A 76 -11.15 -1.71 3.50
CA TYR A 76 -10.62 -0.37 3.66
C TYR A 76 -11.33 0.42 4.76
N LEU A 77 -12.67 0.34 4.84
CA LEU A 77 -13.46 1.00 5.89
C LEU A 77 -13.06 0.52 7.28
N ASN A 78 -12.81 -0.78 7.44
CA ASN A 78 -12.32 -1.33 8.71
C ASN A 78 -10.91 -0.81 9.06
N PHE A 79 -10.05 -0.63 8.05
CA PHE A 79 -8.73 -0.02 8.24
C PHE A 79 -8.85 1.45 8.67
N ILE A 80 -9.70 2.24 8.01
CA ILE A 80 -9.97 3.64 8.39
C ILE A 80 -10.49 3.72 9.82
N ARG A 81 -11.45 2.86 10.19
CA ARG A 81 -11.98 2.82 11.56
C ARG A 81 -10.88 2.63 12.60
N LYS A 82 -9.98 1.66 12.40
CA LYS A 82 -8.84 1.43 13.29
C LYS A 82 -7.87 2.60 13.31
N SER A 83 -7.56 3.17 12.14
CA SER A 83 -6.68 4.33 12.04
C SER A 83 -7.24 5.52 12.83
N LEU A 84 -8.54 5.77 12.73
CA LEU A 84 -9.22 6.79 13.52
C LEU A 84 -9.21 6.46 15.02
N ASP A 85 -9.41 5.19 15.42
CA ASP A 85 -9.29 4.77 16.82
C ASP A 85 -7.88 5.05 17.39
N GLU A 86 -6.82 4.94 16.58
CA GLU A 86 -5.45 5.33 16.99
C GLU A 86 -5.25 6.84 17.04
N MET A 87 -5.83 7.59 16.09
CA MET A 87 -5.77 9.06 16.09
C MET A 87 -6.50 9.66 17.29
N ASP A 88 -7.66 9.12 17.66
CA ASP A 88 -8.49 9.57 18.80
C ASP A 88 -7.76 9.47 20.15
N LYS A 89 -6.71 8.63 20.24
CA LYS A 89 -5.87 8.52 21.45
C LYS A 89 -4.91 9.70 21.62
N ASN A 90 -4.73 10.52 20.60
CA ASN A 90 -3.75 11.60 20.57
C ASN A 90 -4.43 12.95 20.31
N PRO A 91 -4.63 13.78 21.36
CA PRO A 91 -5.28 15.09 21.24
C PRO A 91 -4.57 16.07 20.29
N LEU A 92 -3.30 15.83 19.94
CA LEU A 92 -2.58 16.64 18.97
C LEU A 92 -3.03 16.38 17.53
N MET A 93 -3.81 15.33 17.29
CA MET A 93 -4.38 14.98 16.00
C MET A 93 -5.81 15.50 15.80
N ASP A 94 -6.37 16.22 16.78
CA ASP A 94 -7.69 16.84 16.67
C ASP A 94 -7.77 17.70 15.39
N CYS A 95 -8.87 17.56 14.66
CA CYS A 95 -9.13 18.25 13.40
C CYS A 95 -8.14 17.95 12.25
N PHE A 96 -7.42 16.82 12.31
CA PHE A 96 -6.60 16.39 11.17
C PHE A 96 -7.45 16.03 9.95
N PHE A 97 -6.80 16.08 8.78
CA PHE A 97 -7.39 15.66 7.52
C PHE A 97 -6.79 14.34 7.05
N ILE A 98 -7.65 13.41 6.63
CA ILE A 98 -7.27 12.17 5.96
C ILE A 98 -7.12 12.47 4.47
N VAL A 99 -5.89 12.34 3.96
CA VAL A 99 -5.57 12.53 2.55
C VAL A 99 -5.55 11.17 1.86
N MET A 100 -6.36 11.00 0.81
CA MET A 100 -6.53 9.74 0.07
C MET A 100 -6.35 9.98 -1.43
N ASP A 101 -5.87 8.97 -2.16
CA ASP A 101 -5.95 8.97 -3.62
C ASP A 101 -7.36 8.62 -4.10
N ASN A 102 -7.64 8.89 -5.37
CA ASN A 102 -8.95 8.68 -5.97
C ASN A 102 -9.20 7.21 -6.40
N ALA A 103 -8.69 6.25 -5.64
CA ALA A 103 -8.91 4.83 -5.91
C ALA A 103 -10.37 4.45 -5.61
N PRO A 104 -11.01 3.56 -6.41
CA PRO A 104 -12.42 3.19 -6.21
C PRO A 104 -12.78 2.62 -4.82
N ILE A 105 -11.79 2.10 -4.09
CA ILE A 105 -11.97 1.59 -2.72
C ILE A 105 -12.06 2.72 -1.67
N HIS A 106 -11.65 3.94 -2.02
CA HIS A 106 -11.64 5.11 -1.14
C HIS A 106 -12.86 6.01 -1.33
N THR A 107 -13.53 5.95 -2.49
CA THR A 107 -14.58 6.90 -2.88
C THR A 107 -15.99 6.51 -2.42
N HIS A 108 -16.11 5.71 -1.37
CA HIS A 108 -17.42 5.28 -0.85
C HIS A 108 -17.93 6.29 0.19
N THR A 109 -19.22 6.65 0.12
CA THR A 109 -19.83 7.68 0.98
C THR A 109 -19.64 7.39 2.46
N ASP A 110 -19.75 6.13 2.88
CA ASP A 110 -19.56 5.70 4.27
C ASP A 110 -18.19 6.07 4.85
N ILE A 111 -17.16 6.26 4.02
CA ILE A 111 -15.82 6.65 4.47
C ILE A 111 -15.84 8.12 4.91
N ASP A 112 -16.42 9.00 4.09
CA ASP A 112 -16.55 10.42 4.42
C ASP A 112 -17.46 10.63 5.64
N GLU A 113 -18.57 9.90 5.72
CA GLU A 113 -19.46 9.92 6.89
C GLU A 113 -18.73 9.48 8.17
N LEU A 114 -17.95 8.40 8.10
CA LEU A 114 -17.16 7.91 9.23
C LEU A 114 -16.13 8.95 9.69
N VAL A 115 -15.36 9.52 8.77
CA VAL A 115 -14.31 10.50 9.07
C VAL A 115 -14.90 11.77 9.67
N THR A 116 -15.96 12.32 9.06
CA THR A 116 -16.63 13.55 9.53
C THR A 116 -17.36 13.35 10.85
N SER A 117 -17.97 12.18 11.09
CA SER A 117 -18.65 11.87 12.36
C SER A 117 -17.72 11.91 13.58
N ARG A 118 -16.41 11.78 13.37
CA ARG A 118 -15.38 11.86 14.41
C ARG A 118 -14.68 13.23 14.49
N GLY A 119 -15.12 14.21 13.71
CA GLY A 119 -14.55 15.56 13.72
C GLY A 119 -13.28 15.74 12.87
N TYR A 120 -12.97 14.78 12.00
CA TYR A 120 -11.88 14.87 11.02
C TYR A 120 -12.41 15.29 9.65
N GLY A 121 -11.50 15.78 8.79
CA GLY A 121 -11.82 16.04 7.39
C GLY A 121 -11.27 14.97 6.44
N SER A 122 -11.83 14.84 5.25
CA SER A 122 -11.27 14.02 4.15
C SER A 122 -10.87 14.90 2.96
N ILE A 123 -9.75 14.58 2.33
CA ILE A 123 -9.25 15.24 1.11
C ILE A 123 -8.86 14.16 0.10
N TYR A 124 -9.33 14.31 -1.13
CA TYR A 124 -8.98 13.43 -2.24
C TYR A 124 -8.04 14.14 -3.20
N ILE A 125 -6.87 13.53 -3.47
CA ILE A 125 -5.94 14.06 -4.47
C ILE A 125 -6.40 13.73 -5.90
N PRO A 126 -6.00 14.54 -6.90
CA PRO A 126 -6.36 14.28 -8.28
C PRO A 126 -5.84 12.92 -8.78
N PRO A 127 -6.52 12.30 -9.77
CA PRO A 127 -6.05 11.07 -10.39
C PRO A 127 -4.60 11.18 -10.89
N TYR A 128 -3.86 10.07 -10.80
CA TYR A 128 -2.48 9.94 -11.29
C TYR A 128 -1.47 10.96 -10.71
N SER A 129 -1.76 11.56 -9.55
CA SER A 129 -0.91 12.57 -8.91
C SER A 129 -0.15 11.99 -7.71
N SER A 130 0.64 10.94 -7.95
CA SER A 130 1.33 10.20 -6.88
C SER A 130 2.33 11.04 -6.08
N GLU A 131 2.83 12.11 -6.69
CA GLU A 131 3.79 13.07 -6.16
C GLU A 131 3.16 13.91 -5.03
N LEU A 132 1.84 14.09 -5.08
CA LEU A 132 1.05 14.76 -4.04
C LEU A 132 0.73 13.84 -2.85
N ASN A 133 1.00 12.54 -2.96
CA ASN A 133 0.76 11.57 -1.90
C ASN A 133 2.04 11.25 -1.12
N PRO A 134 2.23 11.78 0.11
CA PRO A 134 3.47 11.61 0.85
C PRO A 134 3.75 10.15 1.25
N ILE A 135 2.71 9.29 1.31
CA ILE A 135 2.90 7.88 1.64
C ILE A 135 3.67 7.11 0.56
N GLU A 136 3.71 7.60 -0.68
CA GLU A 136 4.44 6.94 -1.77
C GLU A 136 5.96 6.96 -1.52
N GLN A 137 6.47 8.06 -0.97
CA GLN A 137 7.87 8.16 -0.55
C GLN A 137 8.17 7.25 0.64
N PHE A 138 7.26 7.18 1.62
CA PHE A 138 7.36 6.24 2.72
C PHE A 138 7.46 4.80 2.21
N TRP A 139 6.56 4.39 1.30
CA TRP A 139 6.60 3.07 0.70
C TRP A 139 7.86 2.83 -0.13
N SER A 140 8.39 3.84 -0.82
CA SER A 140 9.67 3.74 -1.52
C SER A 140 10.80 3.35 -0.56
N VAL A 141 10.89 4.02 0.59
CA VAL A 141 11.89 3.72 1.63
C VAL A 141 11.69 2.33 2.22
N VAL A 142 10.46 1.98 2.62
CA VAL A 142 10.14 0.66 3.20
C VAL A 142 10.45 -0.46 2.20
N LYS A 143 10.00 -0.34 0.94
CA LYS A 143 10.29 -1.31 -0.12
C LYS A 143 11.79 -1.48 -0.33
N ASN A 144 12.56 -0.38 -0.28
CA ASN A 144 14.01 -0.44 -0.45
C ASN A 144 14.70 -1.14 0.72
N LYS A 145 14.21 -0.98 1.96
CA LYS A 145 14.71 -1.72 3.12
C LYS A 145 14.38 -3.21 3.04
N VAL A 146 13.12 -3.56 2.75
CA VAL A 146 12.68 -4.96 2.66
C VAL A 146 13.42 -5.73 1.56
N LYS A 147 13.77 -5.05 0.45
CA LYS A 147 14.55 -5.64 -0.65
C LYS A 147 16.03 -5.85 -0.33
N ARG A 148 16.59 -5.14 0.65
CA ARG A 148 18.02 -5.23 0.99
C ARG A 148 18.22 -6.47 1.86
N GLY A 149 18.86 -7.50 1.29
CA GLY A 149 19.22 -8.72 1.99
C GLY A 149 18.33 -9.91 1.65
N THR A 150 18.89 -11.11 1.79
CA THR A 150 18.13 -12.37 1.71
C THR A 150 17.30 -12.55 2.97
N PHE A 151 16.12 -13.16 2.86
CA PHE A 151 15.39 -13.63 4.04
C PHE A 151 16.20 -14.74 4.70
N SER A 152 16.33 -14.70 6.02
CA SER A 152 16.83 -15.85 6.78
C SER A 152 15.71 -16.89 6.94
N ASP A 153 16.07 -18.15 7.22
CA ASP A 153 15.10 -19.25 7.30
C ASP A 153 14.00 -19.03 8.38
N ASN A 154 14.26 -18.18 9.37
CA ASN A 154 13.35 -17.85 10.47
C ASN A 154 12.64 -16.50 10.31
N GLU A 155 12.82 -15.80 9.19
CA GLU A 155 12.31 -14.45 8.99
C GLU A 155 11.12 -14.43 8.04
N ASP A 156 9.99 -13.96 8.55
CA ASP A 156 8.78 -13.76 7.77
C ASP A 156 8.73 -12.35 7.15
N LEU A 157 8.06 -12.24 6.00
CA LEU A 157 7.80 -10.97 5.32
C LEU A 157 7.15 -9.97 6.27
N LYS A 158 6.21 -10.42 7.10
CA LYS A 158 5.51 -9.56 8.06
C LYS A 158 6.46 -8.91 9.06
N THR A 159 7.41 -9.67 9.61
CA THR A 159 8.36 -9.17 10.61
C THR A 159 9.32 -8.15 9.98
N ARG A 160 9.92 -8.49 8.83
CA ARG A 160 10.82 -7.57 8.11
C ARG A 160 10.11 -6.28 7.70
N MET A 161 8.84 -6.37 7.31
CA MET A 161 8.03 -5.20 7.00
C MET A 161 7.76 -4.33 8.22
N ALA A 162 7.35 -4.93 9.34
CA ALA A 162 7.12 -4.20 10.58
C ALA A 162 8.39 -3.48 11.04
N GLU A 163 9.54 -4.15 11.01
CA GLU A 163 10.84 -3.56 11.31
C GLU A 163 11.19 -2.43 10.34
N ALA A 164 10.99 -2.61 9.03
CA ALA A 164 11.30 -1.59 8.04
C ALA A 164 10.50 -0.30 8.27
N CYS A 165 9.21 -0.44 8.63
CA CYS A 165 8.31 0.67 8.95
C CYS A 165 8.71 1.37 10.26
N ASN A 166 8.96 0.60 11.33
CA ASN A 166 9.36 1.15 12.63
C ASN A 166 10.72 1.87 12.59
N ASN A 167 11.60 1.44 11.67
CA ASN A 167 12.90 2.06 11.47
C ASN A 167 12.85 3.33 10.61
N VAL A 168 11.68 3.82 10.17
CA VAL A 168 11.57 5.12 9.47
C VAL A 168 11.53 6.24 10.52
N PRO A 169 12.55 7.13 10.57
CA PRO A 169 12.55 8.21 11.56
C PRO A 169 11.43 9.21 11.31
N VAL A 170 10.89 9.81 12.37
CA VAL A 170 9.81 10.82 12.28
C VAL A 170 10.21 12.02 11.41
N HIS A 171 11.47 12.46 11.46
CA HIS A 171 11.93 13.57 10.63
C HIS A 171 11.90 13.24 9.12
N HIS A 172 12.02 11.96 8.73
CA HIS A 172 11.78 11.56 7.34
C HIS A 172 10.31 11.69 6.95
N LEU A 173 9.36 11.34 7.85
CA LEU A 173 7.92 11.50 7.57
C LEU A 173 7.57 12.96 7.32
N LYS A 174 8.11 13.87 8.13
CA LYS A 174 7.98 15.32 7.91
C LYS A 174 8.55 15.75 6.57
N ALA A 175 9.72 15.24 6.20
CA ALA A 175 10.34 15.53 4.90
C ALA A 175 9.51 15.00 3.72
N PHE A 176 8.89 13.82 3.83
CA PHE A 176 8.00 13.28 2.78
C PHE A 176 6.77 14.16 2.58
N ILE A 177 6.13 14.58 3.68
CA ILE A 177 4.98 15.49 3.66
C ILE A 177 5.39 16.82 3.05
N GLN A 178 6.50 17.41 3.51
CA GLN A 178 6.99 18.68 2.96
C GLN A 178 7.31 18.58 1.46
N HIS A 179 7.90 17.47 1.02
CA HIS A 179 8.18 17.26 -0.40
C HIS A 179 6.89 17.26 -1.22
N SER A 180 5.85 16.53 -0.79
CA SER A 180 4.55 16.55 -1.47
C SER A 180 3.91 17.93 -1.45
N CYS A 181 3.98 18.66 -0.33
CA CYS A 181 3.54 20.06 -0.24
C CYS A 181 4.24 20.95 -1.29
N ASN A 182 5.55 20.78 -1.49
CA ASN A 182 6.31 21.56 -2.46
C ASN A 182 5.94 21.27 -3.93
N GLN A 183 5.26 20.16 -4.22
CA GLN A 183 4.80 19.87 -5.58
C GLN A 183 3.46 20.54 -5.92
N PHE A 184 2.68 20.99 -4.93
CA PHE A 184 1.38 21.62 -5.20
C PHE A 184 1.50 22.88 -6.06
N ASP A 185 2.49 23.73 -5.79
CA ASP A 185 2.71 24.94 -6.59
C ASP A 185 3.06 24.61 -8.04
N LYS A 186 3.91 23.60 -8.26
CA LYS A 186 4.24 23.12 -9.60
C LYS A 186 3.02 22.55 -10.32
N CYS A 187 2.23 21.72 -9.63
CA CYS A 187 0.96 21.21 -10.17
C CYS A 187 0.03 22.35 -10.58
N ARG A 188 -0.14 23.35 -9.70
CA ARG A 188 -1.00 24.51 -9.94
C ARG A 188 -0.52 25.35 -11.13
N ASN A 189 0.79 25.48 -11.29
CA ASN A 189 1.42 26.23 -12.37
C ASN A 189 1.61 25.42 -13.67
N LYS A 190 1.25 24.13 -13.67
CA LYS A 190 1.47 23.19 -14.79
C LYS A 190 2.95 23.03 -15.16
N GLU A 191 3.82 23.11 -14.17
CA GLU A 191 5.25 22.85 -14.31
C GLU A 191 5.52 21.34 -14.26
N PRO A 192 6.54 20.83 -14.97
CA PRO A 192 6.96 19.44 -14.85
C PRO A 192 7.40 19.07 -13.42
N ILE A 193 7.06 17.85 -12.99
CA ILE A 193 7.37 17.29 -11.67
C ILE A 193 8.27 16.08 -11.80
#